data_AF-A0A644XYB1-F1
#
_entry.id   AF-A0A644XYB1-F1
#
_cell.length_a   1.000
_cell.length_b   1.000
_cell.length_c   1.000
_cell.angle_alpha   90.00
_cell.angle_beta   90.00
_cell.angle_gamma   90.00
#
_symmetry.space_group_name_H-M   'P 1'
#
loop_
_entity.id
_entity.type
_entity.pdbx_description
1 polymer ?
#
loop_
_entity_poly.entity_id
_entity_poly.type
_entity_poly.pdbx_seq_one_letter_code
_entity_poly.pdbx_strand_id
1 'polypeptide(L)'
;MDESDDNAQIVYMEFESSANPTVDSENASLIKEIDVSGNSGTLIVKDSVITVVWQMEDQLLMIQSSEAVGEDETIKMAESVEFVK
;
A
#
# COMPACT_ATOMS: atom_id res chain seq x y z
N MET A 1 1.76 10.97 31.83
CA MET A 1 2.30 10.44 30.56
C MET A 1 1.10 9.96 29.81
N ASP A 2 0.72 10.68 28.77
CA ASP A 2 -0.29 10.21 27.82
C ASP A 2 0.41 9.16 26.95
N GLU A 3 0.07 7.88 27.11
CA GLU A 3 0.40 6.86 26.12
C GLU A 3 -0.70 6.88 25.07
N SER A 4 -0.56 7.75 24.07
CA SER A 4 -1.32 7.63 22.82
C SER A 4 -0.42 6.96 21.79
N ASP A 5 -0.18 5.66 21.97
CA ASP A 5 0.75 4.86 21.16
C ASP A 5 0.04 4.05 20.05
N ASP A 6 -1.06 4.58 19.50
CA ASP A 6 -1.57 4.14 18.20
C ASP A 6 -0.84 4.94 17.11
N ASN A 7 0.45 4.65 16.88
CA ASN A 7 1.25 5.35 15.88
C ASN A 7 0.92 4.82 14.47
N ALA A 8 -0.32 5.02 14.03
CA ALA A 8 -0.76 4.75 12.68
C ALA A 8 0.05 5.62 11.70
N GLN A 9 0.92 4.96 10.93
CA GLN A 9 1.71 5.61 9.88
C GLN A 9 1.19 5.18 8.52
N ILE A 10 1.09 6.15 7.61
CA ILE A 10 0.68 5.95 6.22
C ILE A 10 1.66 6.73 5.35
N VAL A 11 2.21 6.06 4.35
CA VAL A 11 3.06 6.64 3.31
C VAL A 11 2.42 6.35 1.96
N TYR A 12 2.19 7.40 1.18
CA TYR A 12 1.74 7.30 -0.20
C TYR A 12 2.89 7.68 -1.13
N MET A 13 3.08 6.90 -2.19
CA MET A 13 4.07 7.14 -3.22
C MET A 13 3.43 6.95 -4.60
N GLU A 14 3.78 7.86 -5.50
CA GLU A 14 3.46 7.80 -6.92
C GLU A 14 4.78 7.69 -7.69
N PHE A 15 4.80 6.81 -8.68
CA PHE A 15 5.92 6.64 -9.57
C PHE A 15 5.48 6.83 -11.01
N GLU A 16 6.36 7.40 -11.83
CA GLU A 16 6.19 7.34 -13.28
C GLU A 16 6.09 5.89 -13.74
N SER A 17 5.31 5.59 -14.79
CA SER A 17 5.20 4.24 -15.37
C SER A 17 6.52 3.61 -15.81
N SER A 18 7.55 4.42 -16.05
CA SER A 18 8.89 3.93 -16.39
C SER A 18 9.69 3.43 -15.18
N ALA A 19 9.26 3.77 -13.97
CA ALA A 19 9.88 3.33 -12.74
C ALA A 19 9.58 1.85 -12.47
N ASN A 20 10.54 1.17 -11.84
CA ASN A 20 10.42 -0.22 -11.43
C ASN A 20 10.79 -0.34 -9.95
N PRO A 21 9.96 0.17 -9.02
CA PRO A 21 10.26 0.08 -7.60
C PRO A 21 10.26 -1.39 -7.16
N THR A 22 11.24 -1.74 -6.36
CA THR A 22 11.35 -3.07 -5.75
C THR A 22 10.95 -2.97 -4.29
N VAL A 23 9.99 -3.81 -3.88
CA VAL A 23 9.62 -3.95 -2.47
C VAL A 23 10.36 -5.16 -1.90
N ASP A 24 11.00 -4.97 -0.76
CA ASP A 24 11.63 -6.07 -0.03
C ASP A 24 10.54 -7.00 0.54
N SER A 25 10.43 -8.18 -0.08
CA SER A 25 9.43 -9.20 0.23
C SER A 25 10.03 -10.42 0.92
N GLU A 26 11.32 -10.37 1.31
CA GLU A 26 11.95 -11.48 2.02
C GLU A 26 11.22 -11.71 3.36
N ASN A 27 10.82 -12.96 3.63
CA ASN A 27 10.06 -13.37 4.82
C ASN A 27 8.71 -12.67 5.00
N ALA A 28 8.12 -12.09 3.93
CA ALA A 28 6.76 -11.59 3.99
C ALA A 28 5.79 -12.70 4.41
N SER A 29 4.91 -12.39 5.37
CA SER A 29 3.88 -13.30 5.85
C SER A 29 2.77 -13.47 4.82
N LEU A 30 2.57 -12.46 3.97
CA LEU A 30 1.60 -12.48 2.87
C LEU A 30 2.16 -11.77 1.65
N ILE A 31 2.00 -12.41 0.48
CA ILE A 31 2.12 -11.78 -0.83
C ILE A 31 0.93 -12.27 -1.64
N LYS A 32 0.05 -11.36 -2.08
CA LYS A 32 -1.21 -11.71 -2.72
C LYS A 32 -1.58 -10.70 -3.81
N GLU A 33 -2.03 -11.19 -4.95
CA GLU A 33 -2.67 -10.36 -5.97
C GLU A 33 -4.06 -9.92 -5.51
N ILE A 34 -4.36 -8.63 -5.65
CA ILE A 34 -5.63 -8.01 -5.29
C ILE A 34 -6.16 -7.18 -6.45
N ASP A 35 -7.46 -6.93 -6.47
CA ASP A 35 -8.08 -5.93 -7.33
C ASP A 35 -8.16 -4.60 -6.56
N VAL A 36 -7.72 -3.51 -7.17
CA VAL A 36 -7.83 -2.15 -6.64
C VAL A 36 -8.63 -1.34 -7.64
N SER A 37 -9.95 -1.25 -7.40
CA SER A 37 -10.89 -0.52 -8.25
C SER A 37 -10.82 -0.93 -9.74
N GLY A 38 -10.72 -2.24 -10.02
CA GLY A 38 -10.61 -2.79 -11.38
C GLY A 38 -9.18 -2.85 -11.95
N ASN A 39 -8.17 -2.43 -11.18
CA ASN A 39 -6.77 -2.53 -11.55
C ASN A 39 -6.07 -3.66 -10.77
N SER A 40 -5.19 -4.42 -11.43
CA SER A 40 -4.39 -5.43 -10.73
C SER A 40 -3.37 -4.77 -9.81
N GLY A 41 -3.32 -5.24 -8.56
CA GLY A 41 -2.40 -4.81 -7.54
C GLY A 41 -1.83 -5.98 -6.75
N THR A 42 -0.84 -5.69 -5.92
CA THR A 42 -0.20 -6.66 -5.02
C THR A 42 -0.25 -6.12 -3.59
N LEU A 43 -0.79 -6.93 -2.68
CA LEU A 43 -0.71 -6.75 -1.24
C LEU A 43 0.48 -7.55 -0.70
N ILE A 44 1.31 -6.89 0.10
CA ILE A 44 2.47 -7.46 0.77
C ILE A 44 2.37 -7.13 2.25
N VAL A 45 2.46 -8.14 3.12
CA VAL A 45 2.55 -7.96 4.57
C VAL A 45 3.88 -8.52 5.03
N LYS A 46 4.72 -7.65 5.60
CA LYS A 46 6.02 -8.00 6.15
C LYS A 46 6.20 -7.32 7.48
N ASP A 47 6.44 -8.11 8.52
CA ASP A 47 6.48 -7.65 9.91
C ASP A 47 5.24 -6.78 10.22
N SER A 48 5.43 -5.57 10.73
CA SER A 48 4.34 -4.63 11.02
C SER A 48 4.09 -3.60 9.90
N VAL A 49 4.49 -3.91 8.66
CA VAL A 49 4.30 -3.06 7.48
C VAL A 49 3.43 -3.76 6.44
N ILE A 50 2.36 -3.08 6.06
CA ILE A 50 1.44 -3.49 5.01
C ILE A 50 1.73 -2.60 3.80
N THR A 51 1.98 -3.20 2.64
CA THR A 51 2.25 -2.50 1.40
C THR A 51 1.25 -2.92 0.34
N VAL A 52 0.60 -1.95 -0.29
CA VAL A 52 -0.24 -2.16 -1.48
C VAL A 52 0.42 -1.43 -2.64
N VAL A 53 0.72 -2.15 -3.72
CA VAL A 53 1.25 -1.60 -4.98
C VAL A 53 0.26 -1.91 -6.09
N TRP A 54 -0.14 -0.92 -6.88
CA TRP A 54 -1.04 -1.15 -8.00
C TRP A 54 -0.75 -0.18 -9.13
N GLN A 55 -1.15 -0.56 -10.33
CA GLN A 55 -1.09 0.31 -11.50
C GLN A 55 -2.43 1.02 -11.66
N MET A 56 -2.41 2.32 -11.93
CA MET A 56 -3.60 3.09 -12.29
C MET A 56 -3.24 3.99 -13.47
N GLU A 57 -3.93 3.82 -14.59
CA GLU A 57 -3.56 4.45 -15.87
C GLU A 57 -2.07 4.19 -16.21
N ASP A 58 -1.29 5.25 -16.43
CA ASP A 58 0.14 5.21 -16.75
C ASP A 58 1.03 5.51 -15.52
N GLN A 59 0.54 5.20 -14.32
CA GLN A 59 1.26 5.41 -13.07
C GLN A 59 1.27 4.16 -12.21
N LEU A 60 2.38 3.97 -11.49
CA LEU A 60 2.48 2.95 -10.46
C LEU A 60 2.34 3.64 -9.10
N LEU A 61 1.44 3.13 -8.28
CA LEU A 61 1.09 3.71 -6.99
C LEU A 61 1.45 2.73 -5.87
N MET A 62 1.82 3.28 -4.71
CA MET A 62 2.11 2.51 -3.52
C MET A 62 1.54 3.19 -2.28
N ILE A 63 0.90 2.41 -1.43
CA ILE A 63 0.60 2.78 -0.04
C ILE A 63 1.36 1.83 0.86
N GLN A 64 2.08 2.37 1.85
CA GLN A 64 2.60 1.62 2.97
C GLN A 64 1.93 2.10 4.24
N SER A 65 1.54 1.16 5.10
CA SER A 65 0.94 1.47 6.39
C SER A 65 1.51 0.58 7.49
N SER A 66 1.43 1.08 8.72
CA SER A 66 1.72 0.26 9.90
C SER A 66 0.58 -0.72 10.18
N GLU A 67 0.88 -1.81 10.89
CA GLU A 67 -0.09 -2.83 11.34
C GLU A 67 -1.30 -2.25 12.08
N ALA A 68 -1.15 -1.13 12.80
CA ALA A 68 -2.25 -0.42 13.47
C ALA A 68 -3.37 0.05 12.52
N VAL A 69 -3.08 0.23 11.23
CA VAL A 69 -4.06 0.59 10.19
C VAL A 69 -4.80 -0.66 9.69
N GLY A 70 -4.10 -1.78 9.54
CA GLY A 70 -4.66 -3.04 9.08
C GLY A 70 -4.79 -3.17 7.56
N GLU A 71 -4.90 -4.42 7.09
CA GLU A 71 -4.88 -4.76 5.66
C GLU A 71 -6.10 -4.17 4.93
N ASP A 72 -7.30 -4.44 5.45
CA ASP A 72 -8.56 -4.00 4.85
C ASP A 72 -8.62 -2.48 4.68
N GLU A 73 -8.16 -1.72 5.67
CA GLU A 73 -8.19 -0.26 5.61
C GLU A 73 -7.13 0.27 4.63
N THR A 74 -5.97 -0.37 4.55
CA THR A 74 -4.93 -0.04 3.57
C THR A 74 -5.41 -0.27 2.14
N ILE A 75 -6.15 -1.36 1.90
CA ILE A 75 -6.77 -1.65 0.60
C ILE A 75 -7.83 -0.60 0.26
N LYS A 76 -8.73 -0.27 1.20
CA LYS A 76 -9.73 0.80 0.98
C LYS A 76 -9.10 2.14 0.65
N MET A 77 -7.98 2.49 1.28
CA MET A 77 -7.25 3.71 0.94
C MET A 77 -6.77 3.67 -0.52
N ALA A 78 -6.23 2.54 -0.97
CA ALA A 78 -5.80 2.35 -2.36
C ALA A 78 -6.98 2.45 -3.34
N GLU A 79 -8.13 1.84 -3.00
CA GLU A 79 -9.37 1.91 -3.78
C GLU A 79 -9.95 3.33 -3.88
N SER A 80 -9.68 4.17 -2.87
CA SER A 80 -10.20 5.53 -2.76
C SER A 80 -9.30 6.60 -3.41
N VAL A 81 -8.18 6.19 -4.03
CA VAL A 81 -7.30 7.14 -4.73
C VAL A 81 -7.97 7.65 -6.00
N GLU A 82 -8.05 8.96 -6.14
CA GLU A 82 -8.59 9.65 -7.31
C GLU A 82 -7.60 10.68 -7.87
N PHE A 83 -7.54 10.80 -9.20
CA PHE A 83 -6.77 11.85 -9.85
C PHE A 83 -7.44 13.21 -9.70
N VAL A 84 -6.77 14.14 -9.01
CA VAL A 84 -7.19 15.54 -8.93
C VAL A 84 -6.64 16.30 -10.15
N LYS A 85 -7.53 16.93 -10.92
CA LYS A 85 -7.21 17.75 -12.11
C LYS A 85 -7.30 19.23 -11.83
#